data_AF-A0A4R9XNR0-F1
#
_entry.id   AF-A0A4R9XNR0-F1
#
_cell.length_a   1.000
_cell.length_b   1.000
_cell.length_c   1.000
_cell.angle_alpha   90.00
_cell.angle_beta   90.00
_cell.angle_gamma   90.00
#
_symmetry.space_group_name_H-M   'P 1'
#
loop_
_entity.id
_entity.type
_entity.pdbx_description
1 polymer ?
#
loop_
_entity_poly.entity_id
_entity_poly.type
_entity_poly.pdbx_seq_one_letter_code
_entity_poly.pdbx_strand_id
1 'polypeptide(L)'
;MRWDLMVLASCLAVAGCVGNSMSEQQDANVQSSLQYDSVPCDQLLAQRNGLAQQYHLSVDAKPSFSNPAMGFGPFTPDMRSKAKRDADQASGKIDAMNRSITRRECGKPAKQNKLALPS
;
A
#
# COMPACT_ATOMS: atom_id res chain seq x y z
N MET A 1 18.37 26.52 36.88
CA MET A 1 17.02 27.11 36.85
C MET A 1 16.54 27.51 35.45
N ARG A 2 17.20 28.38 34.67
CA ARG A 2 16.77 28.68 33.27
C ARG A 2 17.17 27.62 32.24
N TRP A 3 18.16 26.78 32.54
CA TRP A 3 18.66 25.75 31.61
C TRP A 3 17.81 24.47 31.63
N ASP A 4 17.30 24.11 32.81
CA ASP A 4 16.45 22.91 33.02
C ASP A 4 15.15 22.99 32.22
N LEU A 5 14.58 24.20 32.10
CA LEU A 5 13.39 24.47 31.28
C LEU A 5 13.66 24.36 29.77
N MET A 6 14.87 24.69 29.30
CA MET A 6 15.22 24.54 27.88
C MET A 6 15.38 23.05 27.50
N VAL A 7 15.95 22.23 28.38
CA VAL A 7 16.10 20.78 28.15
C VAL A 7 14.73 20.09 28.14
N LEU A 8 13.83 20.45 29.07
CA LEU A 8 12.47 19.91 29.09
C LEU A 8 11.63 20.29 27.86
N ALA A 9 11.75 21.54 27.37
CA ALA A 9 11.08 21.98 26.15
C ALA A 9 11.61 21.27 24.88
N SER A 10 12.88 20.88 24.88
CA SER A 10 13.52 20.17 23.76
C SER A 10 13.05 18.71 23.66
N CYS A 11 12.84 18.02 24.79
CA CYS A 11 12.38 16.63 24.80
C CYS A 11 10.93 16.46 24.33
N LEU A 12 10.07 17.47 24.55
CA LEU A 12 8.66 17.44 24.09
C LEU A 12 8.52 17.59 22.57
N ALA A 13 9.49 18.21 21.90
CA ALA A 13 9.49 18.36 20.45
C ALA A 13 9.75 17.04 19.69
N VAL A 14 10.40 16.05 20.34
CA VAL A 14 10.74 14.77 19.70
C VAL A 14 9.60 13.74 19.79
N ALA A 15 8.68 13.91 20.76
CA ALA A 15 7.54 13.00 20.94
C ALA A 15 6.35 13.28 20.01
N GLY A 16 6.34 14.42 19.29
CA GLY A 16 5.18 14.90 18.53
C GLY A 16 5.16 14.59 17.03
N CYS A 17 6.18 13.98 16.44
CA CYS A 17 6.29 13.85 14.98
C CYS A 17 6.69 12.46 14.46
N VAL A 18 6.57 11.39 15.26
CA VAL A 18 6.83 10.03 14.78
C VAL A 18 5.50 9.33 14.51
N GLY A 19 4.91 9.62 13.35
CA GLY A 19 3.78 8.87 12.80
C GLY A 19 4.24 7.44 12.47
N ASN A 20 4.15 6.55 13.44
CA ASN A 20 4.46 5.12 13.31
C ASN A 20 3.39 4.28 14.05
N SER A 21 2.19 4.83 14.15
CA SER A 21 1.06 4.08 14.67
C SER A 21 0.63 3.04 13.65
N MET A 22 0.01 1.98 14.16
CA MET A 22 -0.40 0.85 13.35
C MET A 22 -1.41 1.25 12.27
N SER A 23 -2.35 2.15 12.55
CA SER A 23 -3.33 2.60 11.56
C SER A 23 -2.68 3.38 10.43
N GLU A 24 -1.80 4.35 10.75
CA GLU A 24 -1.08 5.13 9.75
C GLU A 24 -0.23 4.23 8.84
N GLN A 25 0.45 3.24 9.43
CA GLN A 25 1.28 2.31 8.67
C GLN A 25 0.46 1.34 7.80
N GLN A 26 -0.79 1.05 8.16
CA GLN A 26 -1.69 0.23 7.34
C GLN A 26 -2.32 1.03 6.21
N ASP A 27 -2.71 2.27 6.46
CA ASP A 27 -3.20 3.20 5.45
C ASP A 27 -2.10 3.50 4.41
N ALA A 28 -0.85 3.63 4.84
CA ALA A 28 0.29 3.78 3.94
C ALA A 28 0.49 2.60 2.96
N ASN A 29 -0.03 1.40 3.28
CA ASN A 29 0.01 0.26 2.35
C ASN A 29 -1.04 0.38 1.24
N VAL A 30 -2.08 1.21 1.42
CA VAL A 30 -3.08 1.49 0.39
C VAL A 30 -2.48 2.43 -0.66
N GLN A 31 -1.87 1.86 -1.69
CA GLN A 31 -1.22 2.63 -2.75
C GLN A 31 -2.20 3.04 -3.84
N SER A 32 -1.90 4.11 -4.59
CA SER A 32 -2.70 4.49 -5.76
C SER A 32 -2.43 3.57 -6.95
N SER A 33 -3.49 3.14 -7.64
CA SER A 33 -3.35 2.36 -8.89
C SER A 33 -2.85 3.19 -10.08
N LEU A 34 -2.98 4.53 -10.03
CA LEU A 34 -2.67 5.41 -11.15
C LEU A 34 -1.19 5.36 -11.56
N GLN A 35 -0.30 5.09 -10.62
CA GLN A 35 1.13 4.99 -10.86
C GLN A 35 1.50 3.80 -11.77
N TYR A 36 0.61 2.81 -11.88
CA TYR A 36 0.79 1.61 -12.69
C TYR A 36 0.14 1.71 -14.07
N ASP A 37 -0.63 2.77 -14.33
CA ASP A 37 -1.36 2.93 -15.59
C ASP A 37 -0.45 3.21 -16.79
N SER A 38 0.74 3.77 -16.56
CA SER A 38 1.75 3.99 -17.58
C SER A 38 2.61 2.76 -17.87
N VAL A 39 2.57 1.73 -17.02
CA VAL A 39 3.38 0.52 -17.17
C VAL A 39 2.77 -0.38 -18.27
N PRO A 40 3.55 -0.93 -19.22
CA PRO A 40 3.03 -1.88 -20.21
C PRO A 40 2.37 -3.10 -19.55
N CYS A 41 1.25 -3.59 -20.10
CA CYS A 41 0.45 -4.66 -19.47
C CYS A 41 1.26 -5.93 -19.18
N ASP A 42 2.10 -6.38 -20.10
CA ASP A 42 2.91 -7.60 -19.93
C ASP A 42 3.91 -7.44 -18.78
N GLN A 43 4.56 -6.28 -18.72
CA GLN A 43 5.47 -5.93 -17.64
C GLN A 43 4.75 -5.83 -16.30
N LEU A 44 3.55 -5.25 -16.28
CA LEU A 44 2.73 -5.10 -15.08
C LEU A 44 2.29 -6.46 -14.52
N LEU A 45 1.86 -7.39 -15.39
CA LEU A 45 1.50 -8.76 -15.01
C LEU A 45 2.71 -9.53 -14.46
N ALA A 46 3.86 -9.41 -15.12
CA ALA A 46 5.10 -10.04 -14.66
C ALA A 46 5.57 -9.49 -13.31
N GLN A 47 5.54 -8.16 -13.13
CA GLN A 47 5.90 -7.51 -11.86
C GLN A 47 4.99 -7.96 -10.71
N ARG A 48 3.67 -7.99 -10.93
CA ARG A 48 2.73 -8.48 -9.92
C ARG A 48 3.01 -9.93 -9.54
N ASN A 49 3.18 -10.81 -10.53
CA ASN A 49 3.41 -12.24 -10.29
C ASN A 49 4.73 -12.48 -9.57
N GLY A 50 5.80 -11.79 -9.98
CA GLY A 50 7.10 -11.87 -9.30
C GLY A 50 7.04 -11.38 -7.86
N LEU A 51 6.31 -10.28 -7.60
CA LEU A 51 6.12 -9.77 -6.25
C LEU A 51 5.29 -10.72 -5.37
N ALA A 52 4.22 -11.30 -5.91
CA ALA A 52 3.41 -12.30 -5.24
C ALA A 52 4.25 -13.53 -4.87
N GLN A 53 5.08 -14.02 -5.80
CA GLN A 53 5.98 -15.15 -5.55
C GLN A 53 7.05 -14.83 -4.50
N GLN A 54 7.67 -13.64 -4.58
CA GLN A 54 8.73 -13.21 -3.66
C GLN A 54 8.27 -13.20 -2.20
N TYR A 55 7.03 -12.76 -1.95
CA TYR A 55 6.46 -12.65 -0.61
C TYR A 55 5.53 -13.81 -0.23
N HIS A 56 5.43 -14.84 -1.07
CA HIS A 56 4.50 -15.97 -0.89
C HIS A 56 3.04 -15.52 -0.69
N LEU A 57 2.63 -14.50 -1.45
CA LEU A 57 1.29 -13.94 -1.42
C LEU A 57 0.46 -14.43 -2.61
N SER A 58 -0.87 -14.32 -2.49
CA SER A 58 -1.76 -14.47 -3.64
C SER A 58 -1.55 -13.33 -4.64
N VAL A 59 -1.72 -13.63 -5.93
CA VAL A 59 -1.77 -12.60 -6.98
C VAL A 59 -2.93 -11.62 -6.80
N ASP A 60 -3.94 -11.98 -6.01
CA ASP A 60 -5.10 -11.14 -5.66
C ASP A 60 -5.04 -10.63 -4.21
N ALA A 61 -3.84 -10.60 -3.61
CA ALA A 61 -3.65 -10.12 -2.26
C ALA A 61 -4.12 -8.67 -2.10
N LYS A 62 -4.75 -8.39 -0.95
CA LYS A 62 -5.25 -7.06 -0.55
C LYS A 62 -4.51 -6.57 0.70
N PRO A 63 -4.41 -5.25 0.91
CA PRO A 63 -3.97 -4.68 2.19
C PRO A 63 -4.76 -5.28 3.35
N SER A 64 -4.07 -5.59 4.44
CA SER A 64 -4.69 -6.04 5.68
C SER A 64 -4.77 -4.86 6.65
N PHE A 65 -5.93 -4.74 7.29
CA PHE A 65 -6.17 -3.79 8.37
C PHE A 65 -6.41 -4.58 9.64
N SER A 66 -5.75 -4.20 10.72
CA SER A 66 -6.12 -4.67 12.06
C SER A 66 -7.13 -3.71 12.64
N ASN A 67 -8.15 -4.25 13.27
CA ASN A 67 -9.11 -3.46 14.03
C ASN A 67 -8.63 -3.38 15.50
N PRO A 68 -8.03 -2.27 15.94
CA PRO A 68 -7.71 -2.10 17.35
C PRO A 68 -9.04 -1.99 18.10
N ALA A 69 -9.31 -2.93 18.99
CA ALA A 69 -10.60 -3.16 19.65
C ALA A 69 -11.18 -1.96 20.45
N MET A 70 -10.52 -0.80 20.45
CA MET A 70 -10.87 0.35 21.27
C MET A 70 -10.71 1.71 20.54
N GLY A 71 -10.61 1.74 19.21
CA GLY A 71 -10.49 3.01 18.47
C GLY A 71 -9.16 3.76 18.67
N PHE A 72 -8.24 3.23 19.47
CA PHE A 72 -6.89 3.76 19.69
C PHE A 72 -5.91 3.44 18.54
N GLY A 73 -6.39 3.15 17.34
CA GLY A 73 -5.53 2.82 16.19
C GLY A 73 -4.44 3.85 15.91
N PRO A 74 -4.78 5.17 15.87
CA PRO A 74 -3.80 6.23 15.66
C PRO A 74 -2.75 6.38 16.77
N PHE A 75 -2.99 5.77 17.94
CA PHE A 75 -2.11 5.86 19.11
C PHE A 75 -1.45 4.52 19.47
N THR A 76 -1.86 3.43 18.83
CA THR A 76 -1.26 2.10 19.03
C THR A 76 0.01 2.00 18.19
N PRO A 77 1.18 1.72 18.79
CA PRO A 77 2.40 1.53 18.02
C PRO A 77 2.31 0.30 17.10
N ASP A 78 2.93 0.36 15.92
CA ASP A 78 3.05 -0.82 15.05
C ASP A 78 4.06 -1.84 15.60
N MET A 79 3.56 -2.89 16.24
CA MET A 79 4.36 -3.98 16.82
C MET A 79 4.65 -5.12 15.84
N ARG A 80 4.29 -4.98 14.55
CA ARG A 80 4.52 -6.03 13.55
C ARG A 80 6.01 -6.21 13.26
N SER A 81 6.42 -7.46 13.05
CA SER A 81 7.78 -7.78 12.58
C SER A 81 8.07 -7.12 11.23
N LYS A 82 9.35 -6.90 10.92
CA LYS A 82 9.74 -6.34 9.62
C LYS A 82 9.22 -7.18 8.45
N ALA A 83 9.37 -8.50 8.53
CA ALA A 83 8.89 -9.41 7.49
C ALA A 83 7.38 -9.27 7.25
N LYS A 84 6.58 -9.12 8.32
CA LYS A 84 5.13 -8.90 8.20
C LYS A 84 4.80 -7.55 7.57
N ARG A 85 5.51 -6.49 7.97
CA ARG A 85 5.34 -5.15 7.38
C ARG A 85 5.68 -5.13 5.89
N ASP A 86 6.78 -5.77 5.50
CA ASP A 86 7.21 -5.86 4.11
C ASP A 86 6.19 -6.66 3.26
N ALA A 87 5.65 -7.76 3.79
CA ALA A 87 4.58 -8.53 3.14
C ALA A 87 3.26 -7.75 3.00
N ASP A 88 2.86 -6.98 4.03
CA ASP A 88 1.66 -6.14 3.97
C ASP A 88 1.83 -4.96 2.99
N GLN A 89 3.05 -4.43 2.87
CA GLN A 89 3.37 -3.45 1.84
C GLN A 89 3.31 -4.06 0.43
N ALA A 90 3.81 -5.29 0.26
CA ALA A 90 3.75 -6.01 -0.99
C ALA A 90 2.30 -6.31 -1.41
N SER A 91 1.42 -6.71 -0.48
CA SER A 91 0.00 -6.91 -0.79
C SER A 91 -0.68 -5.63 -1.26
N GLY A 92 -0.31 -4.48 -0.70
CA GLY A 92 -0.80 -3.18 -1.17
C GLY A 92 -0.35 -2.79 -2.57
N LYS A 93 0.90 -3.13 -2.95
CA LYS A 93 1.38 -2.98 -4.33
C LYS A 93 0.60 -3.90 -5.28
N ILE A 94 0.40 -5.15 -4.89
CA ILE A 94 -0.37 -6.14 -5.67
C ILE A 94 -1.79 -5.64 -5.94
N ASP A 95 -2.51 -5.18 -4.91
CA ASP A 95 -3.86 -4.61 -5.07
C ASP A 95 -3.88 -3.40 -6.00
N ALA A 96 -2.90 -2.49 -5.86
CA ALA A 96 -2.78 -1.34 -6.74
C ALA A 96 -2.53 -1.72 -8.20
N MET A 97 -1.63 -2.68 -8.45
CA MET A 97 -1.37 -3.23 -9.79
C MET A 97 -2.63 -3.91 -10.35
N ASN A 98 -3.33 -4.72 -9.57
CA ASN A 98 -4.57 -5.40 -9.99
C ASN A 98 -5.66 -4.42 -10.40
N ARG A 99 -5.84 -3.33 -9.66
CA ARG A 99 -6.83 -2.30 -10.04
C ARG A 99 -6.49 -1.63 -11.36
N SER A 100 -5.20 -1.43 -11.66
CA SER A 100 -4.76 -0.94 -12.98
C SER A 100 -5.00 -1.98 -14.08
N ILE A 101 -4.62 -3.25 -13.84
CA ILE A 101 -4.84 -4.40 -14.73
C ILE A 101 -6.33 -4.51 -15.09
N THR A 102 -7.22 -4.49 -14.10
CA THR A 102 -8.66 -4.61 -14.31
C THR A 102 -9.22 -3.41 -15.07
N ARG A 103 -8.82 -2.18 -14.74
CA ARG A 103 -9.29 -0.98 -15.46
C ARG A 103 -8.85 -0.96 -16.92
N ARG A 104 -7.63 -1.41 -17.20
CA ARG A 104 -7.02 -1.41 -18.54
C ARG A 104 -7.30 -2.69 -19.31
N GLU A 105 -8.00 -3.64 -18.68
CA GLU A 105 -8.32 -4.95 -19.23
C GLU A 105 -7.07 -5.72 -19.71
N CYS A 106 -5.94 -5.55 -19.01
CA CYS A 106 -4.69 -6.21 -19.32
C CYS A 106 -4.86 -7.75 -19.25
N GLY A 107 -4.39 -8.45 -20.28
CA GLY A 107 -4.49 -9.91 -20.38
C GLY A 107 -5.84 -10.43 -20.88
N LYS A 108 -6.82 -9.56 -21.16
CA LYS A 108 -8.02 -9.95 -21.90
C LYS A 108 -7.74 -9.90 -23.39
N PRO A 109 -8.27 -10.84 -24.19
CA PRO A 109 -8.21 -10.72 -25.64
C PRO A 109 -8.89 -9.40 -26.05
N ALA A 110 -8.25 -8.65 -26.95
CA ALA A 110 -8.80 -7.40 -27.46
C ALA A 110 -10.24 -7.65 -27.94
N LYS A 111 -11.22 -6.99 -27.30
CA LYS A 111 -12.60 -7.03 -27.80
C LYS A 111 -12.57 -6.44 -29.21
N GLN A 112 -12.81 -7.27 -30.22
CA GLN A 112 -13.07 -6.78 -31.57
C GLN A 112 -14.33 -5.91 -31.50
N ASN A 113 -14.14 -4.59 -31.39
CA ASN A 113 -15.23 -3.64 -31.43
C ASN A 113 -15.85 -3.69 -32.83
N LYS A 114 -16.89 -4.52 -33.00
CA LYS A 114 -17.77 -4.52 -34.17
C LYS A 114 -18.71 -3.31 -34.15
N LEU A 115 -18.16 -2.12 -33.95
CA LEU A 115 -18.84 -0.85 -34.18
C LEU A 115 -18.02 -0.07 -35.22
N ALA A 116 -17.88 -0.65 -36.41
CA ALA A 116 -17.64 0.16 -37.59
C ALA A 116 -18.98 0.85 -37.90
N LEU A 117 -19.04 2.16 -37.68
CA LEU A 117 -20.14 2.99 -38.16
C LEU A 117 -20.23 2.82 -39.68
N PRO A 118 -21.41 2.52 -40.25
CA PRO A 118 -21.58 2.62 -41.69
C PRO A 118 -21.39 4.09 -42.11
N SER A 119 -20.51 4.29 -43.09
CA SER A 119 -20.25 5.54 -43.79
C SER A 119 -21.48 6.04 -44.55
#